data_AF-A0A5K1DC24-F1
#
_entry.id   AF-A0A5K1DC24-F1
#
_cell.length_a   1.000
_cell.length_b   1.000
_cell.length_c   1.000
_cell.angle_alpha   90.00
_cell.angle_beta   90.00
_cell.angle_gamma   90.00
#
_symmetry.space_group_name_H-M   'P 1'
#
loop_
_entity.id
_entity.type
_entity.pdbx_description
1 polymer ?
#
loop_
_entity_poly.entity_id
_entity_poly.type
_entity_poly.pdbx_seq_one_letter_code
_entity_poly.pdbx_strand_id
1 'polypeptide(L)' 'EAERIKQCRGRVFALEEEPDVHRLWLPDENCPGLAMARAFGDFCLKDFGLISVPEIFYRRLTHKDEFVVLATDG' A
#
# COMPACT_ATOMS: atom_id res chain seq x y z
N GLU A 1 1.14 8.51 -0.19
CA GLU A 1 0.87 7.48 0.84
C GLU A 1 1.50 7.77 2.21
N ALA A 2 2.83 7.95 2.33
CA ALA A 2 3.52 8.07 3.62
C ALA A 2 3.07 9.24 4.51
N GLU A 3 2.73 10.40 3.95
CA GLU A 3 2.23 11.55 4.71
C GLU A 3 0.89 11.24 5.40
N ARG A 4 -0.03 10.58 4.70
CA ARG A 4 -1.32 10.15 5.27
C ARG A 4 -1.11 9.20 6.44
N ILE A 5 -0.21 8.23 6.28
CA ILE A 5 0.10 7.25 7.33
C ILE A 5 0.65 7.96 8.57
N LYS A 6 1.57 8.92 8.41
CA LYS A 6 2.09 9.72 9.53
C LYS A 6 1.00 10.56 10.21
N GLN A 7 0.08 11.16 9.45
CA GLN A 7 -1.06 11.91 10.01
C GLN A 7 -2.01 11.02 10.82
N CYS A 8 -2.18 9.76 10.41
CA CYS A 8 -2.98 8.75 11.12
C CYS A 8 -2.20 8.03 12.24
N ARG A 9 -1.04 8.56 12.69
CA ARG A 9 -0.18 7.95 13.73
C ARG A 9 0.36 6.56 13.37
N GLY A 10 0.32 6.17 12.10
CA GLY A 10 0.94 4.95 11.61
C GLY A 10 2.46 5.10 11.48
N ARG A 11 3.17 3.98 11.59
CA ARG A 11 4.63 3.92 11.44
C ARG A 11 5.00 3.35 10.07
N VAL A 12 5.94 3.98 9.39
CA VAL A 12 6.47 3.52 8.10
C VAL A 12 7.99 3.48 8.17
N PHE A 13 8.57 2.30 8.06
CA PHE A 13 10.02 2.11 7.96
C PHE A 13 10.34 0.75 7.32
N ALA A 14 11.55 0.64 6.80
CA ALA A 14 12.09 -0.58 6.23
C ALA A 14 12.85 -1.39 7.29
N LEU A 15 12.90 -2.72 7.12
CA LEU A 15 13.74 -3.58 7.95
C LEU A 15 15.21 -3.38 7.57
N GLU A 16 16.14 -3.57 8.50
CA GLU A 16 17.58 -3.46 8.21
C GLU A 16 18.04 -4.47 7.14
N GLU A 17 17.40 -5.64 7.08
CA GLU A 17 17.66 -6.69 6.09
C GLU A 17 17.05 -6.38 4.71
N GLU A 18 16.02 -5.52 4.64
CA GLU A 18 15.30 -5.15 3.42
C GLU A 18 15.09 -3.63 3.35
N PRO A 19 16.15 -2.82 3.17
CA PRO A 19 16.08 -1.36 3.26
C PRO A 19 15.21 -0.71 2.18
N ASP A 20 14.99 -1.40 1.06
CA ASP A 20 14.18 -0.89 -0.06
C ASP A 20 12.67 -1.06 0.19
N VAL A 21 12.25 -1.95 1.10
CA VAL A 21 10.85 -2.29 1.32
C VAL A 21 10.29 -1.55 2.53
N HIS A 22 9.56 -0.48 2.26
CA HIS A 22 8.88 0.30 3.30
C HIS A 22 7.58 -0.40 3.72
N ARG A 23 7.49 -0.72 5.00
CA ARG A 23 6.34 -1.43 5.57
C ARG A 23 5.56 -0.54 6.53
N LEU A 24 4.26 -0.77 6.61
CA LEU A 24 3.34 -0.15 7.55
C LEU A 24 3.23 -1.03 8.80
N TRP A 25 3.42 -0.39 9.95
CA TRP A 25 3.48 -1.03 11.26
C TRP A 25 2.45 -0.42 12.20
N LEU A 26 2.00 -1.20 13.18
CA LEU A 26 1.23 -0.67 14.30
C LEU A 26 2.08 0.35 15.09
N PRO A 27 1.45 1.29 15.81
CA PRO A 27 2.17 2.28 16.60
C PRO A 27 3.05 1.62 17.66
N ASP A 28 2.49 0.65 18.37
CA ASP A 28 3.10 0.04 19.56
C ASP A 28 3.83 -1.28 19.26
N GLU A 29 3.53 -1.92 18.12
CA GLU A 29 4.10 -3.22 17.75
C GLU A 29 4.62 -3.22 16.32
N ASN A 30 5.75 -3.91 16.11
CA ASN A 30 6.29 -4.16 14.76
C ASN A 30 5.56 -5.37 14.13
N CYS A 31 4.23 -5.30 14.08
CA CYS A 31 3.33 -6.29 13.47
C CYS A 31 2.18 -5.53 12.78
N PRO A 32 1.62 -6.00 11.64
CA PRO A 32 2.03 -7.15 10.83
C PRO A 32 3.17 -6.87 9.83
N GLY A 33 3.51 -5.60 9.55
CA GLY A 33 4.58 -5.27 8.58
C GLY A 33 4.13 -5.29 7.13
N LEU A 34 3.01 -4.62 6.84
CA LEU A 34 2.38 -4.63 5.52
C LEU A 34 3.20 -3.77 4.53
N ALA A 35 3.70 -4.37 3.46
CA ALA A 35 4.46 -3.67 2.40
C ALA A 35 3.58 -2.82 1.46
N MET A 36 2.32 -2.58 1.80
CA MET A 36 1.35 -1.83 1.01
C MET A 36 0.65 -0.78 1.87
N ALA A 37 0.35 0.37 1.28
CA ALA A 37 -0.39 1.45 1.93
C ALA A 37 -1.90 1.43 1.64
N ARG A 38 -2.33 0.56 0.71
CA ARG A 38 -3.73 0.35 0.34
C ARG A 38 -3.99 -1.15 0.20
N ALA A 39 -5.01 -1.66 0.89
CA ALA A 39 -5.40 -3.06 0.83
C ALA A 39 -6.87 -3.23 1.24
N PHE A 40 -7.50 -4.30 0.75
CA PHE A 40 -8.74 -4.82 1.33
C PHE A 40 -8.40 -5.66 2.57
N GLY A 41 -9.23 -5.58 3.62
CA GLY A 41 -8.91 -6.24 4.89
C GLY A 41 -7.92 -5.45 5.73
N ASP A 42 -7.09 -6.16 6.51
CA ASP A 42 -6.12 -5.59 7.47
C ASP A 42 -6.73 -4.52 8.37
N PHE A 43 -7.88 -4.85 8.97
CA PHE A 43 -8.70 -3.95 9.77
C PHE A 43 -7.91 -3.26 10.90
N CYS A 44 -6.92 -3.95 11.48
CA CYS A 44 -6.06 -3.41 12.53
C CYS A 44 -5.21 -2.21 12.06
N LEU A 45 -4.94 -2.08 10.76
CA LEU A 45 -4.12 -1.01 10.19
C LEU A 45 -4.95 0.13 9.57
N LYS A 46 -6.29 -0.03 9.47
CA LYS A 46 -7.17 0.97 8.86
C LYS A 46 -7.12 2.31 9.58
N ASP A 47 -7.08 2.28 10.90
CA ASP A 47 -7.00 3.49 11.73
C ASP A 47 -5.63 4.17 11.66
N PHE A 48 -4.62 3.48 11.12
CA PHE A 48 -3.23 3.94 11.01
C PHE A 48 -2.84 4.32 9.59
N GLY A 49 -3.81 4.63 8.73
CA GLY A 49 -3.59 5.20 7.40
C GLY A 49 -3.58 4.20 6.25
N LEU A 50 -3.84 2.92 6.51
CA LEU A 50 -4.21 1.94 5.49
C LEU A 50 -5.62 2.27 4.97
N ILE A 51 -5.78 2.41 3.67
CA ILE A 51 -7.08 2.70 3.07
C ILE A 51 -7.50 1.57 2.12
N SER A 52 -8.81 1.40 1.93
CA SER A 52 -9.39 0.49 0.92
C SER A 52 -9.94 1.25 -0.29
N VAL A 53 -9.66 2.56 -0.38
CA VAL A 53 -10.08 3.36 -1.53
C VAL A 53 -9.12 3.05 -2.68
N PRO A 54 -9.61 2.47 -3.79
CA PRO A 54 -8.78 2.15 -4.95
C PRO A 54 -8.43 3.44 -5.72
N GLU A 55 -7.40 3.35 -6.55
CA GLU A 55 -7.13 4.39 -7.54
C GLU A 55 -7.92 4.09 -8.81
N ILE A 56 -8.70 5.08 -9.27
CA ILE A 56 -9.60 4.91 -10.41
C ILE A 56 -9.03 5.71 -11.58
N PHE A 57 -8.73 5.01 -12.67
CA PHE A 57 -8.25 5.61 -13.91
C PHE A 57 -9.18 5.24 -15.06
N TYR A 58 -9.38 6.19 -15.98
CA TYR A 58 -10.08 5.95 -17.23
C TYR A 58 -9.10 6.07 -18.40
N ARG A 59 -9.08 5.06 -19.26
CA ARG A 59 -8.31 5.07 -20.50
C ARG A 59 -9.23 4.70 -21.65
N ARG A 60 -9.28 5.56 -22.67
CA ARG A 60 -9.94 5.23 -23.93
C ARG A 60 -9.03 4.34 -24.76
N LEU A 61 -9.49 3.13 -25.07
CA LEU A 61 -8.77 2.21 -25.93
C LEU A 61 -8.74 2.72 -27.36
N THR A 62 -7.60 2.52 -28.02
CA THR A 62 -7.36 2.87 -29.41
C THR A 62 -6.87 1.63 -30.17
N HIS A 63 -6.83 1.68 -31.50
CA HIS A 63 -6.28 0.59 -32.31
C HIS A 63 -4.78 0.30 -32.05
N LYS A 64 -4.08 1.15 -31.28
CA LYS A 64 -2.69 0.94 -30.87
C LYS A 64 -2.56 0.11 -29.59
N ASP A 65 -3.66 -0.10 -28.86
CA ASP A 65 -3.68 -0.89 -27.63
C ASP A 65 -4.03 -2.35 -27.99
N GLU A 66 -3.05 -3.25 -27.98
CA GLU A 66 -3.24 -4.65 -28.43
C GLU A 66 -3.79 -5.56 -27.33
N PHE A 67 -3.32 -5.41 -26.09
CA PHE A 67 -3.78 -6.18 -24.93
C PHE A 67 -3.47 -5.46 -23.61
N VAL A 68 -4.14 -5.89 -22.54
CA VAL A 68 -3.92 -5.40 -21.16
C VAL A 68 -3.37 -6.55 -20.32
N VAL A 69 -2.29 -6.31 -19.59
CA VAL A 69 -1.71 -7.27 -18.65
C VAL A 69 -2.04 -6.83 -17.23
N LEU A 70 -2.59 -7.76 -16.45
CA LEU A 70 -2.75 -7.64 -15.00
C LEU A 70 -1.96 -8.79 -14.37
N ALA A 71 -1.04 -8.47 -13.47
CA ALA A 71 -0.19 -9.44 -12.79
C ALA A 71 -0.01 -9.07 -11.31
N THR A 72 0.31 -10.06 -10.49
CA THR A 72 0.81 -9.87 -9.12
C THR A 72 2.28 -9.46 -9.16
N ASP A 73 2.81 -9.01 -8.03
CA ASP A 73 4.20 -8.62 -7.83
C ASP A 73 5.21 -9.79 -7.81
N GLY A 74 4.72 -11.04 -7.75
CA GLY A 74 5.52 -12.27 -7.82
C GLY A 74 4.67 -13.51 -8.00
#